data_AF-P43118-F1
#
_entry.id   AF-P43118-F1
#
_cell.length_a   1.000
_cell.length_b   1.000
_cell.length_c   1.000
_cell.angle_alpha   90.00
_cell.angle_beta   90.00
_cell.angle_gamma   90.00
#
_symmetry.space_group_name_H-M   'P 1'
#
loop_
_entity.id
_entity.type
_entity.pdbx_description
1 polymer ?
#
loop_
_entity_poly.entity_id
_entity_poly.type
_entity_poly.pdbx_seq_one_letter_code
_entity_poly.pdbx_strand_id
1 'polypeptide(L)'
;MSINSSKQPASSAAGLIANTTCQTENRLSVFFSIIFMTVGIVSNSLAIAILMKAYQRFRRKSKASFLLLASGLVITDFFGHLINGGIAVFVYASDKDWIRFDQSNILCSVFGISMVFSGLCPLFLGSTMAIERCIGVTNPLFHSTKITSKHVKMILSGVCMFAVFVALLPILGHRDYQIQASRTWCFYNTEHIEDWEDRFYLLFFSSLGLLALGISFSCNAVTGVTLLRVKFRSQQHRQGRSHHLEMVIQLLAIMCVSCVCWSPFLVTMANIAINGNNSPVTCETTLFALRMATWNQILDPWVYILLRKAVLRNLYKLASRCCGVNIISLHIWELSSIKNSLKVAAISESPAAEKENQQASSEAGL
;
A
#
# COMPACT_ATOMS: atom_id res chain seq x y z
N MET A 1 -19.23 67.11 -30.69
CA MET A 1 -18.44 66.03 -31.31
C MET A 1 -18.08 65.04 -30.22
N SER A 2 -18.63 63.84 -30.27
CA SER A 2 -18.26 62.70 -29.44
C SER A 2 -17.09 61.96 -30.10
N ILE A 3 -16.01 61.70 -29.34
CA ILE A 3 -15.04 60.64 -29.67
C ILE A 3 -14.71 59.90 -28.37
N ASN A 4 -15.20 58.66 -28.32
CA ASN A 4 -14.80 57.61 -27.42
C ASN A 4 -13.32 57.25 -27.65
N SER A 5 -12.61 56.89 -26.58
CA SER A 5 -11.53 55.91 -26.65
C SER A 5 -11.66 54.99 -25.45
N SER A 6 -12.44 53.95 -25.66
CA SER A 6 -12.48 52.73 -24.86
C SER A 6 -11.09 52.08 -24.86
N LYS A 7 -10.45 52.03 -23.69
CA LYS A 7 -9.34 51.11 -23.43
C LYS A 7 -9.88 49.68 -23.53
N GLN A 8 -9.42 48.93 -24.52
CA GLN A 8 -9.67 47.49 -24.62
C GLN A 8 -8.97 46.73 -23.47
N PRO A 9 -9.50 45.56 -23.07
CA PRO A 9 -9.13 44.88 -21.85
C PRO A 9 -7.94 43.92 -22.03
N ALA A 10 -7.29 43.62 -20.90
CA ALA A 10 -6.20 42.66 -20.76
C ALA A 10 -6.57 41.28 -21.34
N SER A 11 -6.00 40.94 -22.50
CA SER A 11 -6.11 39.63 -23.14
C SER A 11 -4.86 38.74 -22.96
N SER A 12 -3.87 39.16 -22.16
CA SER A 12 -2.62 38.40 -21.97
C SER A 12 -2.71 37.28 -20.93
N ALA A 13 -3.67 37.30 -20.00
CA ALA A 13 -3.81 36.25 -18.98
C ALA A 13 -4.50 34.98 -19.49
N ALA A 14 -5.44 35.11 -20.44
CA ALA A 14 -6.16 33.95 -20.99
C ALA A 14 -5.31 33.11 -21.95
N GLY A 15 -4.31 33.72 -22.62
CA GLY A 15 -3.45 33.04 -23.59
C GLY A 15 -2.43 32.08 -22.97
N LEU A 16 -2.00 32.33 -21.73
CA LEU A 16 -1.03 31.45 -21.04
C LEU A 16 -1.66 30.14 -20.56
N ILE A 17 -2.95 30.17 -20.18
CA ILE A 17 -3.67 29.02 -19.62
C ILE A 17 -3.95 27.93 -20.69
N ALA A 18 -3.97 28.30 -21.97
CA ALA A 18 -4.36 27.40 -23.05
C ALA A 18 -3.30 26.33 -23.40
N ASN A 19 -2.01 26.56 -23.09
CA ASN A 19 -0.92 25.73 -23.62
C ASN A 19 -0.39 24.65 -22.66
N THR A 20 -0.92 24.52 -21.43
CA THR A 20 -0.35 23.61 -20.42
C THR A 20 -1.17 22.33 -20.17
N THR A 21 -2.31 22.16 -20.82
CA THR A 21 -3.10 20.93 -20.60
C THR A 21 -2.43 19.75 -21.31
N CYS A 22 -2.10 18.69 -20.57
CA CYS A 22 -1.73 17.38 -21.12
C CYS A 22 -2.63 17.05 -22.34
N GLN A 23 -2.04 16.79 -23.51
CA GLN A 23 -2.79 16.51 -24.75
C GLN A 23 -3.45 15.11 -24.75
N THR A 24 -3.32 14.31 -23.68
CA THR A 24 -4.01 13.01 -23.59
C THR A 24 -5.52 13.17 -23.80
N GLU A 25 -6.04 12.50 -24.84
CA GLU A 25 -7.47 12.40 -25.18
C GLU A 25 -8.34 12.31 -23.93
N ASN A 26 -9.04 13.41 -23.61
CA ASN A 26 -9.81 13.59 -22.38
C ASN A 26 -10.71 12.39 -22.03
N ARG A 27 -11.27 11.71 -23.04
CA ARG A 27 -12.16 10.55 -22.89
C ARG A 27 -11.48 9.37 -22.18
N LEU A 28 -10.27 9.00 -22.61
CA LEU A 28 -9.58 7.84 -22.07
C LEU A 28 -9.20 8.04 -20.59
N SER A 29 -8.86 9.27 -20.21
CA SER A 29 -8.47 9.61 -18.84
C SER A 29 -9.63 9.50 -17.82
N VAL A 30 -10.86 9.81 -18.24
CA VAL A 30 -12.06 9.64 -17.41
C VAL A 30 -12.29 8.16 -17.10
N PHE A 31 -12.17 7.29 -18.11
CA PHE A 31 -12.37 5.85 -17.95
C PHE A 31 -11.40 5.25 -16.93
N PHE A 32 -10.11 5.60 -17.00
CA PHE A 32 -9.14 5.14 -16.00
C PHE A 32 -9.54 5.53 -14.59
N SER A 33 -10.02 6.76 -14.40
CA SER A 33 -10.39 7.28 -13.08
C SER A 33 -11.60 6.53 -12.50
N ILE A 34 -12.64 6.29 -13.31
CA ILE A 34 -13.83 5.54 -12.89
C ILE A 34 -13.48 4.07 -12.60
N ILE A 35 -12.70 3.43 -13.48
CA ILE A 35 -12.32 2.02 -13.32
C ILE A 35 -11.45 1.84 -12.07
N PHE A 36 -10.42 2.67 -11.88
CA PHE A 36 -9.52 2.55 -10.73
C PHE A 36 -10.25 2.81 -9.41
N MET A 37 -11.12 3.81 -9.37
CA MET A 37 -11.98 4.06 -8.21
C MET A 37 -12.85 2.84 -7.90
N THR A 38 -13.58 2.32 -8.90
CA THR A 38 -14.54 1.24 -8.69
C THR A 38 -13.85 -0.07 -8.28
N VAL A 39 -12.80 -0.46 -9.02
CA VAL A 39 -12.03 -1.69 -8.73
C VAL A 39 -11.33 -1.57 -7.39
N GLY A 40 -10.74 -0.41 -7.08
CA GLY A 40 -10.10 -0.12 -5.80
C GLY A 40 -11.06 -0.24 -4.62
N ILE A 41 -12.24 0.39 -4.70
CA ILE A 41 -13.28 0.30 -3.67
C ILE A 41 -13.75 -1.14 -3.48
N VAL A 42 -14.07 -1.85 -4.56
CA VAL A 42 -14.58 -3.24 -4.50
C VAL A 42 -13.53 -4.18 -3.92
N SER A 43 -12.29 -4.10 -4.39
CA SER A 43 -11.20 -4.96 -3.92
C SER A 43 -10.89 -4.74 -2.44
N ASN A 44 -10.76 -3.48 -2.01
CA ASN A 44 -10.50 -3.15 -0.62
C ASN A 44 -11.68 -3.51 0.29
N SER A 45 -12.92 -3.31 -0.15
CA SER A 45 -14.12 -3.75 0.59
C SER A 45 -14.15 -5.26 0.82
N LEU A 46 -13.82 -6.05 -0.20
CA LEU A 46 -13.72 -7.50 -0.10
C LEU A 46 -12.62 -7.91 0.89
N ALA A 47 -11.46 -7.27 0.84
CA ALA A 47 -10.38 -7.53 1.79
C ALA A 47 -10.73 -7.16 3.23
N ILE A 48 -11.41 -6.03 3.46
CA ILE A 48 -11.92 -5.66 4.79
C ILE A 48 -12.86 -6.75 5.31
N ALA A 49 -13.80 -7.23 4.50
CA ALA A 49 -14.71 -8.31 4.90
C ALA A 49 -13.98 -9.61 5.29
N ILE A 50 -12.95 -10.00 4.52
CA ILE A 50 -12.12 -11.19 4.80
C ILE A 50 -11.31 -10.98 6.09
N LEU A 51 -10.68 -9.83 6.25
CA LEU A 51 -9.87 -9.48 7.42
C LEU A 51 -10.70 -9.40 8.70
N MET A 52 -11.90 -8.81 8.65
CA MET A 52 -12.80 -8.76 9.81
C MET A 52 -13.16 -10.17 10.29
N LYS A 53 -13.52 -11.08 9.36
CA LYS A 53 -13.81 -12.48 9.70
C LYS A 53 -12.56 -13.19 10.25
N ALA A 54 -11.39 -12.95 9.65
CA ALA A 54 -10.13 -13.52 10.13
C ALA A 54 -9.77 -13.01 11.53
N TYR A 55 -9.91 -11.71 11.78
CA TYR A 55 -9.62 -11.09 13.07
C TYR A 55 -10.54 -11.61 14.17
N GLN A 56 -11.85 -11.72 13.91
CA GLN A 56 -12.80 -12.34 14.84
C GLN A 56 -12.40 -13.77 15.20
N ARG A 57 -11.94 -14.55 14.21
CA ARG A 57 -11.46 -15.93 14.41
C ARG A 57 -10.14 -16.03 15.17
N PHE A 58 -9.21 -15.08 14.98
CA PHE A 58 -7.84 -15.13 15.50
C PHE A 58 -7.55 -14.15 16.64
N ARG A 59 -8.58 -13.58 17.28
CA ARG A 59 -8.50 -12.50 18.29
C ARG A 59 -7.48 -12.74 19.44
N ARG A 60 -7.08 -13.99 19.70
CA ARG A 60 -6.17 -14.39 20.79
C ARG A 60 -4.75 -14.84 20.38
N LYS A 61 -4.32 -14.71 19.12
CA LYS A 61 -2.98 -15.22 18.68
C LYS A 61 -2.09 -14.12 18.10
N SER A 62 -0.75 -14.30 18.18
CA SER A 62 0.30 -13.44 17.60
C SER A 62 0.09 -13.03 16.13
N LYS A 63 -0.68 -13.83 15.37
CA LYS A 63 -1.15 -13.49 14.01
C LYS A 63 -2.03 -12.23 13.96
N ALA A 64 -2.51 -11.72 15.09
CA ALA A 64 -3.28 -10.49 15.18
C ALA A 64 -2.46 -9.25 14.77
N SER A 65 -1.14 -9.25 14.94
CA SER A 65 -0.27 -8.11 14.62
C SER A 65 -0.30 -7.76 13.13
N PHE A 66 0.09 -8.71 12.27
CA PHE A 66 0.02 -8.55 10.82
C PHE A 66 -1.41 -8.25 10.34
N LEU A 67 -2.43 -8.90 10.92
CA LEU A 67 -3.82 -8.66 10.54
C LEU A 67 -4.26 -7.23 10.85
N LEU A 68 -3.85 -6.65 11.99
CA LEU A 68 -4.16 -5.27 12.36
C LEU A 68 -3.53 -4.27 11.40
N LEU A 69 -2.25 -4.45 11.05
CA LEU A 69 -1.55 -3.59 10.09
C LEU A 69 -2.16 -3.71 8.68
N ALA A 70 -2.42 -4.94 8.22
CA ALA A 70 -3.09 -5.17 6.93
C ALA A 70 -4.51 -4.56 6.91
N SER A 71 -5.21 -4.58 8.04
CA SER A 71 -6.52 -3.91 8.14
C SER A 71 -6.38 -2.39 8.03
N GLY A 72 -5.38 -1.81 8.71
CA GLY A 72 -5.05 -0.39 8.56
C GLY A 72 -4.77 -0.01 7.11
N LEU A 73 -3.92 -0.79 6.42
CA LEU A 73 -3.57 -0.55 5.02
C LEU A 73 -4.81 -0.54 4.12
N VAL A 74 -5.59 -1.62 4.14
CA VAL A 74 -6.77 -1.77 3.26
C VAL A 74 -7.84 -0.72 3.59
N ILE A 75 -7.98 -0.30 4.85
CA ILE A 75 -8.87 0.81 5.24
C ILE A 75 -8.37 2.13 4.64
N THR A 76 -7.06 2.42 4.74
CA THR A 76 -6.47 3.62 4.14
C THR A 76 -6.61 3.63 2.62
N ASP A 77 -6.38 2.49 1.96
CA ASP A 77 -6.53 2.35 0.51
C ASP A 77 -8.00 2.52 0.07
N PHE A 78 -8.95 1.95 0.84
CA PHE A 78 -10.38 2.14 0.62
C PHE A 78 -10.76 3.63 0.64
N PHE A 79 -10.38 4.35 1.69
CA PHE A 79 -10.67 5.78 1.79
C PHE A 79 -9.90 6.61 0.76
N GLY A 80 -8.68 6.21 0.41
CA GLY A 80 -7.92 6.81 -0.68
C GLY A 80 -8.68 6.75 -2.01
N HIS A 81 -9.19 5.57 -2.40
CA HIS A 81 -10.00 5.44 -3.60
C HIS A 81 -11.35 6.16 -3.50
N LEU A 82 -12.01 6.10 -2.35
CA LEU A 82 -13.31 6.75 -2.15
C LEU A 82 -13.21 8.27 -2.28
N ILE A 83 -12.25 8.88 -1.57
CA ILE A 83 -12.08 10.34 -1.52
C ILE A 83 -11.39 10.83 -2.80
N ASN A 84 -10.19 10.33 -3.09
CA ASN A 84 -9.42 10.81 -4.26
C ASN A 84 -10.11 10.44 -5.56
N GLY A 85 -10.65 9.22 -5.67
CA GLY A 85 -11.40 8.79 -6.84
C GLY A 85 -12.71 9.55 -7.00
N GLY A 86 -13.45 9.77 -5.92
CA GLY A 86 -14.69 10.54 -5.94
C GLY A 86 -14.48 11.99 -6.39
N ILE A 87 -13.47 12.68 -5.83
CA ILE A 87 -13.11 14.04 -6.23
C ILE A 87 -12.62 14.05 -7.69
N ALA A 88 -11.77 13.10 -8.10
CA ALA A 88 -11.30 13.03 -9.48
C ALA A 88 -12.46 12.88 -10.48
N VAL A 89 -13.42 11.98 -10.21
CA VAL A 89 -14.61 11.80 -11.06
C VAL A 89 -15.46 13.07 -11.09
N PHE A 90 -15.64 13.77 -9.96
CA PHE A 90 -16.33 15.06 -9.91
C PHE A 90 -15.65 16.13 -10.79
N VAL A 91 -14.31 16.22 -10.73
CA VAL A 91 -13.52 17.15 -11.55
C VAL A 91 -13.70 16.84 -13.04
N TYR A 92 -13.70 15.57 -13.45
CA TYR A 92 -13.99 15.19 -14.83
C TYR A 92 -15.43 15.50 -15.25
N ALA A 93 -16.40 15.29 -14.37
CA ALA A 93 -17.81 15.59 -14.65
C ALA A 93 -18.09 17.10 -14.75
N SER A 94 -17.21 17.92 -14.17
CA SER A 94 -17.27 19.39 -14.17
C SER A 94 -16.36 20.03 -15.23
N ASP A 95 -16.04 19.30 -16.30
CA ASP A 95 -15.19 19.75 -17.42
C ASP A 95 -13.80 20.25 -17.00
N LYS A 96 -13.31 19.86 -15.81
CA LYS A 96 -12.05 20.35 -15.20
C LYS A 96 -12.02 21.87 -15.00
N ASP A 97 -13.18 22.53 -14.93
CA ASP A 97 -13.29 23.97 -14.74
C ASP A 97 -13.17 24.40 -13.27
N TRP A 98 -11.96 24.27 -12.72
CA TRP A 98 -11.64 24.61 -11.32
C TRP A 98 -12.05 26.03 -10.91
N ILE A 99 -12.04 26.99 -11.84
CA ILE A 99 -12.44 28.38 -11.56
C ILE A 99 -13.92 28.46 -11.18
N ARG A 100 -14.75 27.58 -11.75
CA ARG A 100 -16.19 27.57 -11.51
C ARG A 100 -16.57 26.95 -10.17
N PHE A 101 -15.94 25.85 -9.78
CA PHE A 101 -16.35 25.07 -8.59
C PHE A 101 -15.44 25.19 -7.37
N ASP A 102 -14.22 25.73 -7.49
CA ASP A 102 -13.25 25.82 -6.39
C ASP A 102 -12.61 27.22 -6.29
N GLN A 103 -13.44 28.25 -6.15
CA GLN A 103 -12.99 29.65 -6.06
C GLN A 103 -12.11 29.94 -4.83
N SER A 104 -12.27 29.17 -3.75
CA SER A 104 -11.57 29.35 -2.48
C SER A 104 -10.41 28.37 -2.25
N ASN A 105 -10.06 27.56 -3.26
CA ASN A 105 -8.99 26.54 -3.17
C ASN A 105 -9.20 25.47 -2.08
N ILE A 106 -10.42 25.34 -1.55
CA ILE A 106 -10.73 24.39 -0.47
C ILE A 106 -10.74 22.97 -1.02
N LEU A 107 -11.37 22.75 -2.17
CA LEU A 107 -11.47 21.40 -2.74
C LEU A 107 -10.10 20.91 -3.17
N CYS A 108 -9.28 21.77 -3.78
CA CYS A 108 -7.92 21.43 -4.16
C CYS A 108 -7.04 21.13 -2.94
N SER A 109 -7.19 21.90 -1.86
CA SER A 109 -6.51 21.63 -0.58
C SER A 109 -6.89 20.28 0.01
N VAL A 110 -8.19 19.97 0.12
CA VAL A 110 -8.67 18.66 0.61
C VAL A 110 -8.14 17.53 -0.27
N PHE A 111 -8.17 17.72 -1.59
CA PHE A 111 -7.68 16.73 -2.53
C PHE A 111 -6.18 16.52 -2.40
N GLY A 112 -5.39 17.59 -2.33
CA GLY A 112 -3.94 17.53 -2.14
C GLY A 112 -3.52 16.86 -0.83
N ILE A 113 -4.14 17.23 0.31
CA ILE A 113 -3.94 16.57 1.60
C ILE A 113 -4.23 15.08 1.50
N SER A 114 -5.37 14.72 0.92
CA SER A 114 -5.80 13.33 0.77
C SER A 114 -4.86 12.54 -0.16
N MET A 115 -4.36 13.14 -1.23
CA MET A 115 -3.38 12.53 -2.13
C MET A 115 -2.05 12.26 -1.44
N VAL A 116 -1.53 13.22 -0.67
CA VAL A 116 -0.29 13.03 0.12
C VAL A 116 -0.47 11.94 1.16
N PHE A 117 -1.58 11.98 1.92
CA PHE A 117 -1.87 10.98 2.95
C PHE A 117 -2.01 9.58 2.37
N SER A 118 -2.81 9.41 1.31
CA SER A 118 -2.96 8.13 0.59
C SER A 118 -1.69 7.72 -0.15
N GLY A 119 -0.74 8.62 -0.36
CA GLY A 119 0.60 8.33 -0.81
C GLY A 119 1.46 7.69 0.28
N LEU A 120 1.69 8.45 1.36
CA LEU A 120 2.67 8.12 2.38
C LEU A 120 2.18 7.07 3.38
N CYS A 121 0.91 7.10 3.78
CA CYS A 121 0.39 6.18 4.79
C CYS A 121 0.51 4.70 4.34
N PRO A 122 0.09 4.30 3.12
CA PRO A 122 0.31 2.95 2.63
C PRO A 122 1.78 2.54 2.55
N LEU A 123 2.68 3.45 2.13
CA LEU A 123 4.12 3.20 2.09
C LEU A 123 4.68 2.91 3.50
N PHE A 124 4.33 3.72 4.49
CA PHE A 124 4.75 3.50 5.87
C PHE A 124 4.16 2.22 6.47
N LEU A 125 2.89 1.92 6.21
CA LEU A 125 2.27 0.66 6.64
C LEU A 125 2.93 -0.55 5.97
N GLY A 126 3.26 -0.44 4.69
CA GLY A 126 4.04 -1.43 3.94
C GLY A 126 5.39 -1.73 4.59
N SER A 127 6.15 -0.69 4.92
CA SER A 127 7.44 -0.82 5.61
C SER A 127 7.28 -1.44 7.02
N THR A 128 6.25 -1.05 7.76
CA THR A 128 5.95 -1.57 9.10
C THR A 128 5.59 -3.06 9.05
N MET A 129 4.78 -3.47 8.08
CA MET A 129 4.46 -4.87 7.85
C MET A 129 5.69 -5.69 7.45
N ALA A 130 6.60 -5.12 6.65
CA ALA A 130 7.84 -5.80 6.28
C ALA A 130 8.76 -5.99 7.50
N ILE A 131 8.90 -4.98 8.36
CA ILE A 131 9.65 -5.07 9.62
C ILE A 131 9.03 -6.13 10.54
N GLU A 132 7.70 -6.12 10.70
CA GLU A 132 6.98 -7.09 11.53
C GLU A 132 7.25 -8.54 11.08
N ARG A 133 7.22 -8.79 9.77
CA ARG A 133 7.55 -10.10 9.18
C ARG A 133 9.01 -10.47 9.39
N CYS A 134 9.92 -9.52 9.17
CA CYS A 134 11.35 -9.73 9.35
C CYS A 134 11.66 -10.17 10.79
N ILE A 135 11.12 -9.46 11.78
CA ILE A 135 11.26 -9.82 13.20
C ILE A 135 10.59 -11.17 13.49
N GLY A 136 9.38 -11.40 12.97
CA GLY A 136 8.65 -12.65 13.19
C GLY A 136 9.36 -13.89 12.66
N VAL A 137 10.14 -13.76 11.58
CA VAL A 137 10.89 -14.87 10.98
C VAL A 137 12.30 -15.00 11.58
N THR A 138 12.99 -13.90 11.84
CA THR A 138 14.37 -13.92 12.36
C THR A 138 14.43 -14.16 13.87
N ASN A 139 13.49 -13.59 14.63
CA ASN A 139 13.45 -13.62 16.10
C ASN A 139 12.06 -14.03 16.61
N PRO A 140 11.60 -15.27 16.34
CA PRO A 140 10.23 -15.71 16.63
C PRO A 140 9.88 -15.69 18.13
N LEU A 141 10.84 -16.00 19.01
CA LEU A 141 10.63 -15.97 20.47
C LEU A 141 10.41 -14.54 20.98
N PHE A 142 11.20 -13.58 20.47
CA PHE A 142 11.02 -12.16 20.79
C PHE A 142 9.67 -11.64 20.29
N HIS A 143 9.30 -11.97 19.05
CA HIS A 143 8.02 -11.59 18.48
C HIS A 143 6.84 -12.11 19.32
N SER A 144 6.85 -13.40 19.66
CA SER A 144 5.77 -14.03 20.40
C SER A 144 5.61 -13.50 21.83
N THR A 145 6.71 -13.11 22.48
CA THR A 145 6.70 -12.71 23.91
C THR A 145 6.61 -11.20 24.12
N LYS A 146 7.19 -10.38 23.24
CA LYS A 146 7.30 -8.91 23.43
C LYS A 146 6.34 -8.10 22.56
N ILE A 147 6.01 -8.57 21.35
CA ILE A 147 5.13 -7.83 20.45
C ILE A 147 3.68 -8.13 20.80
N THR A 148 3.03 -7.16 21.43
CA THR A 148 1.63 -7.25 21.84
C THR A 148 0.74 -6.43 20.91
N SER A 149 -0.56 -6.73 20.89
CA SER A 149 -1.54 -5.97 20.12
C SER A 149 -1.61 -4.48 20.52
N LYS A 150 -1.23 -4.13 21.76
CA LYS A 150 -1.15 -2.72 22.20
C LYS A 150 -0.03 -1.99 21.46
N HIS A 151 1.16 -2.59 21.40
CA HIS A 151 2.30 -2.02 20.67
C HIS A 151 1.97 -1.82 19.19
N VAL A 152 1.36 -2.83 18.55
CA VAL A 152 0.98 -2.73 17.13
C VAL A 152 -0.04 -1.63 16.88
N LYS A 153 -1.04 -1.46 17.76
CA LYS A 153 -2.02 -0.37 17.65
C LYS A 153 -1.39 1.01 17.82
N MET A 154 -0.44 1.16 18.76
CA MET A 154 0.30 2.40 18.93
C MET A 154 1.15 2.73 17.70
N ILE A 155 1.83 1.73 17.12
CA ILE A 155 2.60 1.90 15.87
C ILE A 155 1.68 2.28 14.72
N LEU A 156 0.57 1.56 14.51
CA LEU A 156 -0.42 1.87 13.48
C LEU A 156 -0.93 3.31 13.61
N SER A 157 -1.35 3.70 14.82
CA SER A 157 -1.81 5.06 15.08
C SER A 157 -0.71 6.08 14.83
N GLY A 158 0.52 5.83 15.28
CA GLY A 158 1.66 6.74 15.08
C GLY A 158 2.00 6.93 13.60
N VAL A 159 2.00 5.86 12.81
CA VAL A 159 2.21 5.90 11.36
C VAL A 159 1.13 6.73 10.66
N CYS A 160 -0.14 6.48 10.96
CA CYS A 160 -1.24 7.25 10.37
C CYS A 160 -1.16 8.73 10.76
N MET A 161 -0.90 9.03 12.05
CA MET A 161 -0.77 10.41 12.53
C MET A 161 0.42 11.13 11.92
N PHE A 162 1.54 10.44 11.72
CA PHE A 162 2.70 11.01 11.04
C PHE A 162 2.39 11.34 9.57
N ALA A 163 1.71 10.46 8.86
CA ALA A 163 1.28 10.75 7.48
C ALA A 163 0.31 11.94 7.40
N VAL A 164 -0.64 12.05 8.34
CA VAL A 164 -1.55 13.21 8.46
C VAL A 164 -0.76 14.49 8.73
N PHE A 165 0.21 14.44 9.66
CA PHE A 165 1.06 15.58 9.98
C PHE A 165 1.81 16.08 8.74
N VAL A 166 2.45 15.18 7.97
CA VAL A 166 3.15 15.54 6.74
C VAL A 166 2.19 16.13 5.70
N ALA A 167 0.99 15.56 5.56
CA ALA A 167 -0.02 16.06 4.62
C ALA A 167 -0.59 17.44 5.01
N LEU A 168 -0.59 17.81 6.28
CA LEU A 168 -1.05 19.12 6.75
C LEU A 168 0.05 20.18 6.79
N LEU A 169 1.32 19.77 6.75
CA LEU A 169 2.48 20.64 6.92
C LEU A 169 2.49 21.89 6.00
N PRO A 170 2.18 21.81 4.69
CA PRO A 170 2.19 22.99 3.83
C PRO A 170 1.15 24.03 4.24
N ILE A 171 -0.08 23.59 4.58
CA ILE A 171 -1.17 24.50 4.97
C ILE A 171 -0.83 25.19 6.29
N LEU A 172 -0.23 24.45 7.24
CA LEU A 172 0.28 25.01 8.49
C LEU A 172 1.43 26.00 8.25
N GLY A 173 2.21 25.80 7.18
CA GLY A 173 3.25 26.70 6.70
C GLY A 173 2.75 27.80 5.75
N HIS A 174 1.44 28.04 5.65
CA HIS A 174 0.83 29.03 4.76
C HIS A 174 1.10 28.82 3.26
N ARG A 175 1.22 27.55 2.85
CA ARG A 175 1.33 27.12 1.45
C ARG A 175 0.11 26.33 1.02
N ASP A 176 -0.36 26.68 -0.18
CA ASP A 176 -1.50 26.05 -0.80
C ASP A 176 -1.10 24.85 -1.65
N TYR A 177 -1.92 23.80 -1.62
CA TYR A 177 -1.88 22.76 -2.62
C TYR A 177 -2.30 23.35 -3.98
N GLN A 178 -1.65 22.90 -5.05
CA GLN A 178 -1.84 23.43 -6.41
C GLN A 178 -2.50 22.42 -7.33
N ILE A 179 -3.33 22.94 -8.23
CA ILE A 179 -3.89 22.17 -9.35
C ILE A 179 -2.75 21.86 -10.31
N GLN A 180 -2.61 20.59 -10.68
CA GLN A 180 -1.51 20.14 -11.54
C GLN A 180 -1.84 20.34 -13.03
N ALA A 181 -0.84 20.29 -13.92
CA ALA A 181 -0.98 20.59 -15.35
C ALA A 181 -2.11 19.84 -16.09
N SER A 182 -2.44 18.60 -15.69
CA SER A 182 -3.55 17.85 -16.27
C SER A 182 -4.95 18.35 -15.85
N ARG A 183 -4.99 19.19 -14.82
CA ARG A 183 -6.18 19.72 -14.13
C ARG A 183 -7.10 18.64 -13.56
N THR A 184 -6.56 17.47 -13.23
CA THR A 184 -7.36 16.32 -12.74
C THR A 184 -7.04 15.91 -11.31
N TRP A 185 -6.04 16.55 -10.70
CA TRP A 185 -5.56 16.24 -9.35
C TRP A 185 -4.85 17.45 -8.76
N CYS A 186 -4.78 17.47 -7.43
CA CYS A 186 -4.07 18.47 -6.66
C CYS A 186 -2.95 17.82 -5.85
N PHE A 187 -1.84 18.54 -5.73
CA PHE A 187 -0.64 18.10 -5.03
C PHE A 187 0.25 19.30 -4.72
N TYR A 188 1.48 19.06 -4.22
CA TYR A 188 2.49 20.11 -4.12
C TYR A 188 2.75 20.75 -5.48
N ASN A 189 3.25 21.99 -5.49
CA ASN A 189 3.59 22.68 -6.72
C ASN A 189 4.68 21.92 -7.50
N THR A 190 4.36 21.49 -8.73
CA THR A 190 5.32 20.79 -9.62
C THR A 190 5.64 21.52 -10.92
N GLU A 191 4.86 22.55 -11.27
CA GLU A 191 4.92 23.19 -12.58
C GLU A 191 5.87 24.40 -12.58
N HIS A 192 5.72 25.28 -11.60
CA HIS A 192 6.53 26.49 -11.47
C HIS A 192 7.17 26.50 -10.10
N ILE A 193 8.32 25.85 -9.94
CA ILE A 193 9.04 25.84 -8.66
C ILE A 193 9.55 27.25 -8.40
N GLU A 194 8.92 27.96 -7.47
CA GLU A 194 9.19 29.37 -7.21
C GLU A 194 10.37 29.55 -6.24
N ASP A 195 10.46 28.69 -5.22
CA ASP A 195 11.40 28.83 -4.13
C ASP A 195 11.92 27.49 -3.57
N TRP A 196 12.62 27.56 -2.44
CA TRP A 196 13.19 26.37 -1.79
C TRP A 196 12.14 25.53 -1.06
N GLU A 197 11.00 26.10 -0.68
CA GLU A 197 9.94 25.40 0.06
C GLU A 197 9.21 24.42 -0.86
N ASP A 198 8.90 24.84 -2.08
CA ASP A 198 8.35 23.95 -3.12
C ASP A 198 9.25 22.72 -3.33
N ARG A 199 10.56 22.95 -3.41
CA ARG A 199 11.56 21.87 -3.51
C ARG A 199 11.57 20.99 -2.27
N PHE A 200 11.50 21.61 -1.09
CA PHE A 200 11.51 20.91 0.19
C PHE A 200 10.34 19.93 0.30
N TYR A 201 9.09 20.36 0.04
CA TYR A 201 7.93 19.48 0.19
C TYR A 201 7.96 18.29 -0.78
N LEU A 202 8.34 18.51 -2.04
CA LEU A 202 8.52 17.44 -3.02
C LEU A 202 9.63 16.47 -2.61
N LEU A 203 10.81 16.97 -2.22
CA LEU A 203 11.91 16.13 -1.76
C LEU A 203 11.57 15.39 -0.48
N PHE A 204 10.85 16.03 0.45
CA PHE A 204 10.46 15.44 1.72
C PHE A 204 9.51 14.26 1.50
N PHE A 205 8.48 14.46 0.67
CA PHE A 205 7.57 13.38 0.26
C PHE A 205 8.32 12.24 -0.44
N SER A 206 9.14 12.55 -1.44
CA SER A 206 9.90 11.53 -2.18
C SER A 206 10.88 10.78 -1.29
N SER A 207 11.60 11.48 -0.42
CA SER A 207 12.60 10.87 0.47
C SER A 207 11.96 9.95 1.49
N LEU A 208 10.86 10.39 2.12
CA LEU A 208 10.09 9.55 3.04
C LEU A 208 9.54 8.31 2.33
N GLY A 209 8.99 8.48 1.14
CA GLY A 209 8.45 7.37 0.37
C GLY A 209 9.53 6.38 -0.09
N LEU A 210 10.66 6.86 -0.61
CA LEU A 210 11.78 6.03 -1.03
C LEU A 210 12.43 5.31 0.14
N LEU A 211 12.54 5.97 1.30
CA LEU A 211 13.04 5.36 2.53
C LEU A 211 12.11 4.23 2.99
N ALA A 212 10.80 4.48 3.03
CA ALA A 212 9.81 3.46 3.40
C ALA A 212 9.84 2.26 2.43
N LEU A 213 9.95 2.53 1.13
CA LEU A 213 10.07 1.51 0.10
C LEU A 213 11.36 0.70 0.23
N GLY A 214 12.49 1.37 0.47
CA GLY A 214 13.79 0.74 0.70
C GLY A 214 13.80 -0.16 1.93
N ILE A 215 13.27 0.32 3.06
CA ILE A 215 13.11 -0.47 4.29
C ILE A 215 12.24 -1.70 4.03
N SER A 216 11.11 -1.52 3.34
CA SER A 216 10.22 -2.62 2.98
C SER A 216 10.93 -3.66 2.12
N PHE A 217 11.65 -3.22 1.09
CA PHE A 217 12.41 -4.09 0.19
C PHE A 217 13.48 -4.88 0.95
N SER A 218 14.32 -4.22 1.75
CA SER A 218 15.37 -4.87 2.52
C SER A 218 14.83 -5.88 3.53
N CYS A 219 13.76 -5.53 4.27
CA CYS A 219 13.14 -6.43 5.23
C CYS A 219 12.49 -7.65 4.57
N ASN A 220 11.80 -7.45 3.45
CA ASN A 220 11.21 -8.56 2.69
C ASN A 220 12.29 -9.45 2.07
N ALA A 221 13.41 -8.90 1.61
CA ALA A 221 14.56 -9.66 1.11
C ALA A 221 15.20 -10.54 2.21
N VAL A 222 15.45 -9.98 3.40
CA VAL A 222 15.96 -10.75 4.56
C VAL A 222 14.99 -11.86 4.95
N THR A 223 13.69 -11.56 4.99
CA THR A 223 12.64 -12.55 5.26
C THR A 223 12.66 -13.67 4.22
N GLY A 224 12.74 -13.31 2.93
CA GLY A 224 12.79 -14.26 1.81
C GLY A 224 14.02 -15.17 1.87
N VAL A 225 15.22 -14.60 2.06
CA VAL A 225 16.48 -15.35 2.21
C VAL A 225 16.42 -16.30 3.40
N THR A 226 15.88 -15.84 4.54
CA THR A 226 15.76 -16.68 5.75
C THR A 226 14.82 -17.86 5.52
N LEU A 227 13.66 -17.64 4.90
CA LEU A 227 12.72 -18.70 4.54
C LEU A 227 13.31 -19.70 3.54
N LEU A 228 14.09 -19.22 2.57
CA LEU A 228 14.80 -20.08 1.62
C LEU A 228 15.88 -20.93 2.32
N ARG A 229 16.67 -20.35 3.23
CA ARG A 229 17.67 -21.09 4.01
C ARG A 229 17.04 -22.21 4.84
N VAL A 230 15.94 -21.93 5.54
CA VAL A 230 15.20 -22.95 6.30
C VAL A 230 14.71 -24.07 5.39
N LYS A 231 14.14 -23.73 4.22
CA LYS A 231 13.69 -24.69 3.22
C LYS A 231 14.80 -25.62 2.73
N PHE A 232 15.99 -25.08 2.43
CA PHE A 232 17.10 -25.89 1.94
C PHE A 232 17.71 -26.79 3.02
N ARG A 233 17.65 -26.37 4.29
CA ARG A 233 18.08 -27.19 5.44
C ARG A 233 17.07 -28.30 5.78
N SER A 234 15.77 -28.03 5.70
CA SER A 234 14.74 -29.01 6.03
C SER A 234 14.47 -29.97 4.86
N GLN A 235 15.39 -30.89 4.56
CA GLN A 235 15.16 -31.89 3.49
C GLN A 235 14.06 -32.91 3.86
N GLN A 236 13.81 -33.15 5.15
CA GLN A 236 12.95 -34.25 5.61
C GLN A 236 11.43 -33.94 5.67
N HIS A 237 10.98 -32.67 5.75
CA HIS A 237 9.55 -32.34 5.90
C HIS A 237 8.90 -31.82 4.60
N ARG A 238 8.33 -32.73 3.79
CA ARG A 238 7.64 -32.40 2.52
C ARG A 238 6.48 -31.40 2.67
N GLN A 239 5.73 -31.42 3.78
CA GLN A 239 4.52 -30.62 3.95
C GLN A 239 4.80 -29.14 4.24
N GLY A 240 5.83 -28.83 5.04
CA GLY A 240 6.27 -27.45 5.33
C GLY A 240 6.85 -26.73 4.10
N ARG A 241 7.49 -27.48 3.18
CA ARG A 241 8.15 -26.93 1.98
C ARG A 241 7.21 -26.14 1.06
N SER A 242 5.96 -26.59 0.91
CA SER A 242 4.98 -25.92 0.04
C SER A 242 4.56 -24.55 0.60
N HIS A 243 4.41 -24.45 1.93
CA HIS A 243 4.05 -23.21 2.61
C HIS A 243 5.19 -22.19 2.59
N HIS A 244 6.45 -22.63 2.76
CA HIS A 244 7.60 -21.71 2.65
C HIS A 244 7.74 -21.12 1.24
N LEU A 245 7.56 -21.93 0.18
CA LEU A 245 7.62 -21.44 -1.20
C LEU A 245 6.49 -20.46 -1.51
N GLU A 246 5.26 -20.74 -1.05
CA GLU A 246 4.14 -19.81 -1.16
C GLU A 246 4.45 -18.46 -0.50
N MET A 247 4.99 -18.46 0.73
CA MET A 247 5.37 -17.24 1.42
C MET A 247 6.47 -16.46 0.68
N VAL A 248 7.48 -17.14 0.15
CA VAL A 248 8.56 -16.49 -0.62
C VAL A 248 8.02 -15.86 -1.90
N ILE A 249 7.16 -16.56 -2.65
CA ILE A 249 6.52 -16.00 -3.86
C ILE A 249 5.68 -14.79 -3.50
N GLN A 250 4.92 -14.86 -2.41
CA GLN A 250 4.13 -13.72 -1.94
C GLN A 250 5.00 -12.51 -1.60
N LEU A 251 6.13 -12.71 -0.92
CA LEU A 251 7.08 -11.62 -0.61
C LEU A 251 7.68 -11.01 -1.89
N LEU A 252 8.08 -11.85 -2.85
CA LEU A 252 8.57 -11.37 -4.15
C LEU A 252 7.50 -10.57 -4.90
N ALA A 253 6.25 -11.04 -4.91
CA ALA A 253 5.14 -10.32 -5.52
C ALA A 253 4.92 -8.96 -4.86
N ILE A 254 4.92 -8.89 -3.53
CA ILE A 254 4.82 -7.63 -2.77
C ILE A 254 5.96 -6.68 -3.14
N MET A 255 7.20 -7.17 -3.12
CA MET A 255 8.38 -6.37 -3.47
C MET A 255 8.29 -5.81 -4.90
N CYS A 256 8.00 -6.67 -5.87
CA CYS A 256 7.91 -6.26 -7.28
C CYS A 256 6.78 -5.25 -7.51
N VAL A 257 5.58 -5.54 -7.00
CA VAL A 257 4.42 -4.65 -7.15
C VAL A 257 4.70 -3.29 -6.50
N SER A 258 5.15 -3.27 -5.24
CA SER A 258 5.42 -1.99 -4.56
C SER A 258 6.51 -1.18 -5.25
N CYS A 259 7.59 -1.81 -5.74
CA CYS A 259 8.63 -1.10 -6.46
C CYS A 259 8.16 -0.56 -7.81
N VAL A 260 7.47 -1.37 -8.62
CA VAL A 260 6.98 -0.97 -9.94
C VAL A 260 5.91 0.12 -9.85
N CYS A 261 5.06 0.07 -8.83
CA CYS A 261 3.99 1.04 -8.65
C CYS A 261 4.48 2.37 -8.04
N TRP A 262 5.30 2.35 -6.98
CA TRP A 262 5.67 3.58 -6.27
C TRP A 262 6.93 4.27 -6.79
N SER A 263 7.94 3.52 -7.24
CA SER A 263 9.22 4.13 -7.64
C SER A 263 9.08 5.17 -8.75
N PRO A 264 8.28 4.94 -9.82
CA PRO A 264 8.11 5.95 -10.86
C PRO A 264 7.62 7.29 -10.31
N PHE A 265 6.61 7.28 -9.44
CA PHE A 265 6.05 8.50 -8.86
C PHE A 265 7.05 9.20 -7.94
N LEU A 266 7.67 8.45 -7.02
CA LEU A 266 8.63 9.01 -6.06
C LEU A 266 9.88 9.60 -6.73
N VAL A 267 10.42 8.92 -7.75
CA VAL A 267 11.57 9.38 -8.53
C VAL A 267 11.19 10.58 -9.41
N THR A 268 9.98 10.60 -9.97
CA THR A 268 9.46 11.75 -10.73
C THR A 268 9.39 13.00 -9.85
N MET A 269 8.78 12.91 -8.66
CA MET A 269 8.69 14.02 -7.72
C MET A 269 10.08 14.51 -7.26
N ALA A 270 11.02 13.59 -7.03
CA ALA A 270 12.41 13.95 -6.68
C ALA A 270 13.12 14.67 -7.84
N ASN A 271 12.94 14.22 -9.09
CA ASN A 271 13.52 14.86 -10.26
C ASN A 271 12.97 16.27 -10.49
N ILE A 272 11.66 16.46 -10.31
CA ILE A 272 11.04 17.79 -10.39
C ILE A 272 11.65 18.72 -9.33
N ALA A 273 11.79 18.24 -8.09
CA ALA A 273 12.34 19.05 -7.01
C ALA A 273 13.82 19.44 -7.19
N ILE A 274 14.63 18.53 -7.74
CA ILE A 274 16.06 18.75 -7.98
C ILE A 274 16.26 19.71 -9.17
N ASN A 275 15.60 19.44 -10.29
CA ASN A 275 15.81 20.20 -11.53
C ASN A 275 14.99 21.50 -11.58
N GLY A 276 13.94 21.62 -10.75
CA GLY A 276 13.02 22.75 -10.78
C GLY A 276 12.38 22.92 -12.15
N ASN A 277 12.35 24.15 -12.64
CA ASN A 277 11.77 24.51 -13.95
C ASN A 277 12.53 23.91 -15.15
N ASN A 278 13.73 23.37 -14.94
CA ASN A 278 14.50 22.66 -15.98
C ASN A 278 14.23 21.14 -16.00
N SER A 279 13.24 20.67 -15.23
CA SER A 279 12.90 19.25 -15.19
C SER A 279 12.46 18.75 -16.56
N PRO A 280 13.04 17.65 -17.09
CA PRO A 280 12.60 17.05 -18.35
C PRO A 280 11.28 16.26 -18.20
N VAL A 281 10.73 16.19 -16.99
CA VAL A 281 9.51 15.43 -16.69
C VAL A 281 8.31 16.12 -17.32
N THR A 282 7.60 15.38 -18.17
CA THR A 282 6.38 15.87 -18.82
C THR A 282 5.14 15.62 -17.95
N CYS A 283 4.08 16.41 -18.18
CA CYS A 283 2.76 16.19 -17.61
C CYS A 283 2.27 14.74 -17.82
N GLU A 284 2.49 14.17 -19.00
CA GLU A 284 2.11 12.79 -19.34
C GLU A 284 2.87 11.75 -18.51
N THR A 285 4.18 11.95 -18.33
CA THR A 285 5.03 11.10 -17.47
C THR A 285 4.55 11.15 -16.02
N THR A 286 4.23 12.34 -15.51
CA THR A 286 3.71 12.52 -14.14
C THR A 286 2.37 11.82 -13.96
N LEU A 287 1.43 11.97 -14.92
CA LEU A 287 0.14 11.28 -14.87
C LEU A 287 0.29 9.76 -14.92
N PHE A 288 1.18 9.25 -15.78
CA PHE A 288 1.46 7.82 -15.85
C PHE A 288 2.04 7.31 -14.52
N ALA A 289 3.03 8.00 -13.96
CA ALA A 289 3.64 7.65 -12.69
C ALA A 289 2.61 7.67 -11.53
N LEU A 290 1.73 8.67 -11.51
CA LEU A 290 0.64 8.75 -10.54
C LEU A 290 -0.31 7.55 -10.65
N ARG A 291 -0.72 7.20 -11.88
CA ARG A 291 -1.57 6.03 -12.13
C ARG A 291 -0.91 4.74 -11.65
N MET A 292 0.40 4.58 -11.88
CA MET A 292 1.17 3.43 -11.38
C MET A 292 1.15 3.36 -9.84
N ALA A 293 1.25 4.48 -9.15
CA ALA A 293 1.13 4.52 -7.69
C ALA A 293 -0.27 4.09 -7.21
N THR A 294 -1.33 4.56 -7.87
CA THR A 294 -2.72 4.16 -7.59
C THR A 294 -2.94 2.65 -7.79
N TRP A 295 -2.27 2.02 -8.75
CA TRP A 295 -2.33 0.55 -8.92
C TRP A 295 -1.84 -0.22 -7.69
N ASN A 296 -0.90 0.33 -6.89
CA ASN A 296 -0.46 -0.34 -5.66
C ASN A 296 -1.63 -0.55 -4.70
N GLN A 297 -2.43 0.50 -4.47
CA GLN A 297 -3.58 0.48 -3.57
C GLN A 297 -4.68 -0.49 -4.03
N ILE A 298 -4.77 -0.72 -5.35
CA ILE A 298 -5.66 -1.73 -5.93
C ILE A 298 -5.10 -3.14 -5.71
N LEU A 299 -3.79 -3.32 -5.86
CA LEU A 299 -3.10 -4.61 -5.82
C LEU A 299 -2.78 -5.10 -4.40
N ASP A 300 -2.68 -4.20 -3.42
CA ASP A 300 -2.33 -4.51 -2.03
C ASP A 300 -3.23 -5.59 -1.40
N PRO A 301 -4.58 -5.49 -1.44
CA PRO A 301 -5.47 -6.57 -1.04
C PRO A 301 -5.11 -7.94 -1.64
N TRP A 302 -4.74 -7.95 -2.93
CA TRP A 302 -4.40 -9.16 -3.64
C TRP A 302 -3.10 -9.76 -3.14
N VAL A 303 -2.03 -8.96 -3.09
CA VAL A 303 -0.70 -9.44 -2.70
C VAL A 303 -0.58 -9.77 -1.21
N TYR A 304 -1.30 -9.07 -0.33
CA TYR A 304 -1.23 -9.32 1.12
C TYR A 304 -2.19 -10.42 1.62
N ILE A 305 -3.36 -10.54 1.00
CA ILE A 305 -4.48 -11.35 1.53
C ILE A 305 -4.94 -12.40 0.51
N LEU A 306 -5.39 -11.96 -0.68
CA LEU A 306 -6.13 -12.84 -1.60
C LEU A 306 -5.25 -13.89 -2.25
N LEU A 307 -3.97 -13.60 -2.52
CA LEU A 307 -3.03 -14.56 -3.11
C LEU A 307 -2.58 -15.67 -2.15
N ARG A 308 -2.97 -15.63 -0.86
CA ARG A 308 -2.71 -16.75 0.05
C ARG A 308 -3.49 -17.98 -0.43
N LYS A 309 -2.82 -19.12 -0.58
CA LYS A 309 -3.39 -20.39 -1.06
C LYS A 309 -4.60 -20.82 -0.25
N ALA A 310 -4.60 -20.58 1.06
CA ALA A 310 -5.75 -20.86 1.92
C ALA A 310 -6.98 -20.04 1.54
N VAL A 311 -6.80 -18.76 1.16
CA VAL A 311 -7.87 -17.86 0.73
C VAL A 311 -8.32 -18.24 -0.68
N LEU A 312 -7.39 -18.42 -1.63
CA LEU A 312 -7.71 -18.88 -2.99
C LEU A 312 -8.47 -20.22 -2.98
N ARG A 313 -8.07 -21.18 -2.15
CA ARG A 313 -8.76 -22.47 -2.03
C ARG A 313 -10.17 -22.31 -1.47
N ASN A 314 -10.40 -21.39 -0.54
CA ASN A 314 -11.73 -21.13 0.02
C ASN A 314 -12.62 -20.33 -0.94
N LEU A 315 -12.07 -19.34 -1.63
CA LEU A 315 -12.77 -18.60 -2.69
C LEU A 315 -13.15 -19.53 -3.83
N TYR A 316 -12.23 -20.40 -4.26
CA TYR A 316 -12.49 -21.42 -5.28
C TYR A 316 -13.58 -22.40 -4.82
N LYS A 317 -13.56 -22.87 -3.56
CA LYS A 317 -14.65 -23.70 -3.01
C LYS A 317 -15.99 -22.96 -2.95
N LEU A 318 -15.99 -21.66 -2.67
CA LEU A 318 -17.20 -20.84 -2.63
C LEU A 318 -17.74 -20.64 -4.04
N ALA A 319 -16.88 -20.28 -4.99
CA ALA A 319 -17.21 -20.15 -6.41
C ALA A 319 -17.70 -21.48 -6.99
N SER A 320 -17.04 -22.60 -6.68
CA SER A 320 -17.46 -23.93 -7.13
C SER A 320 -18.82 -24.33 -6.56
N ARG A 321 -19.12 -23.97 -5.30
CA ARG A 321 -20.45 -24.14 -4.70
C ARG A 321 -21.50 -23.26 -5.37
N CYS A 322 -21.19 -21.99 -5.65
CA CYS A 322 -22.09 -21.08 -6.37
C CYS A 322 -22.34 -21.53 -7.82
N CYS A 323 -21.36 -22.14 -8.48
CA CYS A 323 -21.44 -22.66 -9.84
C CYS A 323 -21.91 -24.13 -9.93
N GLY A 324 -22.42 -24.73 -8.84
CA GLY A 324 -22.95 -26.10 -8.84
C GLY A 324 -21.92 -27.22 -9.02
N VAL A 325 -20.63 -26.92 -8.98
CA VAL A 325 -19.56 -27.93 -9.02
C VAL A 325 -19.38 -28.49 -7.61
N ASN A 326 -20.04 -29.61 -7.34
CA ASN A 326 -19.82 -30.44 -6.16
C ASN A 326 -18.38 -30.99 -6.16
N ILE A 327 -17.46 -30.27 -5.51
CA ILE A 327 -16.21 -30.91 -5.08
C ILE A 327 -16.59 -31.85 -3.95
N ILE A 328 -16.47 -33.15 -4.24
CA ILE A 328 -16.71 -34.29 -3.37
C ILE A 328 -16.34 -33.98 -1.91
N SER A 329 -17.26 -34.35 -1.02
CA SER A 329 -17.22 -34.20 0.44
C SER A 329 -15.88 -34.66 1.04
N LEU A 330 -14.93 -33.75 1.18
CA LEU A 330 -13.67 -33.97 1.92
C LEU A 330 -13.86 -33.92 3.45
N HIS A 331 -15.01 -34.36 3.98
CA HIS A 331 -15.21 -34.58 5.42
C HIS A 331 -14.20 -35.63 5.95
N ILE A 332 -13.68 -36.48 5.06
CA ILE A 332 -12.64 -37.49 5.33
C ILE A 332 -11.24 -36.86 5.60
N TRP A 333 -10.97 -35.64 5.12
CA TRP A 333 -9.62 -35.03 5.23
C TRP A 333 -9.46 -34.11 6.46
N GLU A 334 -10.55 -33.53 6.98
CA GLU A 334 -10.48 -32.75 8.22
C GLU A 334 -10.18 -33.64 9.44
N LEU A 335 -10.73 -34.86 9.50
CA LEU A 335 -10.50 -35.76 10.64
C LEU A 335 -9.06 -36.30 10.71
N SER A 336 -8.44 -36.58 9.56
CA SER A 336 -7.07 -37.09 9.48
C SER A 336 -6.01 -36.00 9.71
N SER A 337 -6.26 -34.77 9.24
CA SER A 337 -5.39 -33.62 9.51
C SER A 337 -5.39 -33.20 10.99
N ILE A 338 -6.57 -33.21 11.64
CA ILE A 338 -6.68 -32.90 13.07
C ILE A 338 -5.99 -33.98 13.91
N LYS A 339 -6.20 -35.28 13.61
CA LYS A 339 -5.48 -36.37 14.28
C LYS A 339 -3.96 -36.24 14.14
N ASN A 340 -3.45 -35.92 12.96
CA ASN A 340 -2.01 -35.77 12.75
C ASN A 340 -1.44 -34.52 13.43
N SER A 341 -2.18 -33.41 13.46
CA SER A 341 -1.75 -32.19 14.14
C SER A 341 -1.74 -32.36 15.67
N LEU A 342 -2.72 -33.06 16.23
CA LEU A 342 -2.73 -33.44 17.65
C LEU A 342 -1.59 -34.41 17.99
N LYS A 343 -1.28 -35.35 17.11
CA LYS A 343 -0.17 -36.29 17.30
C LYS A 343 1.19 -35.57 17.29
N VAL A 344 1.38 -34.59 16.41
CA VAL A 344 2.60 -33.77 16.36
C VAL A 344 2.72 -32.87 17.59
N ALA A 345 1.61 -32.26 18.04
CA ALA A 345 1.61 -31.45 19.26
C ALA A 345 1.90 -32.28 20.53
N ALA A 346 1.35 -33.50 20.62
CA ALA A 346 1.60 -34.42 21.73
C ALA A 346 3.06 -34.92 21.77
N ILE A 347 3.72 -35.06 20.62
CA ILE A 347 5.15 -35.42 20.56
C ILE A 347 6.02 -34.24 21.01
N SER A 348 5.64 -32.99 20.70
CA SER A 348 6.39 -31.81 21.15
C SER A 348 6.24 -31.47 22.63
N GLU A 349 5.18 -31.95 23.29
CA GLU A 349 4.92 -31.70 24.72
C GLU A 349 5.35 -32.86 25.64
N SER A 350 5.84 -33.98 25.09
CA SER A 350 6.31 -35.10 25.91
C SER A 350 7.72 -34.82 26.44
N PRO A 351 7.94 -34.75 27.78
CA PRO A 351 9.24 -34.44 28.39
C PRO A 351 10.35 -35.47 28.16
N ALA A 352 10.11 -36.50 27.35
CA ALA A 352 11.11 -37.51 27.01
C ALA A 352 12.28 -36.93 26.18
N ALA A 353 12.05 -35.87 25.40
CA ALA A 353 13.11 -35.23 24.60
C ALA A 353 14.14 -34.46 25.45
N GLU A 354 13.84 -34.12 26.70
CA GLU A 354 14.80 -33.49 27.61
C GLU A 354 15.73 -34.51 28.29
N LYS A 355 15.31 -35.78 28.40
CA LYS A 355 16.16 -36.83 28.98
C LYS A 355 17.26 -37.33 28.06
N GLU A 356 17.05 -37.33 26.74
CA GLU A 356 18.09 -37.78 25.79
C GLU A 356 19.30 -36.83 25.72
N ASN A 357 19.10 -35.51 25.90
CA ASN A 357 20.22 -34.57 25.88
C ASN A 357 21.06 -34.56 27.18
N GLN A 358 20.48 -34.97 28.31
CA GLN A 358 21.23 -35.12 29.55
C GLN A 358 21.98 -36.44 29.61
N GLN A 359 21.45 -37.52 29.04
CA GLN A 359 22.12 -38.82 29.08
C GLN A 359 23.33 -38.91 28.14
N ALA A 360 23.29 -38.23 26.99
CA ALA A 360 24.41 -38.18 26.04
C ALA A 360 25.62 -37.38 26.55
N SER A 361 25.45 -36.47 27.52
CA SER A 361 26.57 -35.71 28.11
C SER A 361 27.24 -36.45 29.27
N SER A 362 26.55 -37.41 29.90
CA SER A 362 27.15 -38.27 30.94
C SER A 362 27.97 -39.44 30.38
N GLU A 363 27.66 -39.95 29.20
CA GLU A 363 28.38 -41.10 28.61
C GLU A 363 29.64 -40.72 27.80
N ALA A 364 29.89 -39.44 27.56
CA ALA A 364 31.14 -38.98 26.92
C ALA A 364 32.25 -38.62 27.95
N GLY A 365 32.02 -38.87 29.24
CA GLY A 365 32.91 -38.49 30.35
C GLY A 365 33.54 -39.66 31.13
N LEU A 366 33.42 -40.89 30.66
CA LEU A 366 34.04 -42.11 31.20
C LEU A 366 34.75 -42.85 30.06
#